data_AF-A0A7J4FAJ5-F1
#
_entry.id   AF-A0A7J4FAJ5-F1
#
_cell.length_a   1.000
_cell.length_b   1.000
_cell.length_c   1.000
_cell.angle_alpha   90.00
_cell.angle_beta   90.00
_cell.angle_gamma   90.00
#
_symmetry.space_group_name_H-M   'P 1'
#
loop_
_entity.id
_entity.type
_entity.pdbx_description
1 polymer ?
#
loop_
_entity_poly.entity_id
_entity_poly.type
_entity_poly.pdbx_seq_one_letter_code
_entity_poly.pdbx_strand_id
1 'polypeptide(L)'
;MRAKLPYKKIPLACALVVACVSSLCAFFVTDIVSLFLLIELASAASFYLLLVTAIPAIFPSEVKPGAVFIGGVAKPPYISKEELFRPATPLTLEETSHDER
;
A
#
# COMPACT_ATOMS: atom_id res chain seq x y z
N MET A 1 -14.72 -13.45 -13.36
CA MET A 1 -13.82 -13.79 -12.24
C MET A 1 -13.72 -12.54 -11.34
N ARG A 2 -14.44 -12.47 -10.21
CA ARG A 2 -14.50 -11.27 -9.35
C ARG A 2 -13.28 -11.29 -8.43
N ALA A 3 -12.28 -10.46 -8.68
CA ALA A 3 -11.16 -10.28 -7.76
C ALA A 3 -11.69 -9.70 -6.44
N LYS A 4 -11.63 -10.47 -5.36
CA LYS A 4 -11.95 -9.99 -4.02
C LYS A 4 -10.74 -9.19 -3.53
N LEU A 5 -10.79 -7.88 -3.65
CA LEU A 5 -9.80 -7.00 -3.02
C LEU A 5 -9.90 -7.18 -1.49
N PRO A 6 -8.80 -7.45 -0.78
CA PRO A 6 -8.83 -7.53 0.68
C PRO A 6 -9.33 -6.18 1.24
N TYR A 7 -10.20 -6.24 2.26
CA TYR A 7 -10.92 -5.06 2.78
C TYR A 7 -9.97 -3.89 3.15
N LYS A 8 -8.75 -4.23 3.57
CA LYS A 8 -7.67 -3.31 3.93
C LYS A 8 -7.16 -2.44 2.76
N LYS A 9 -7.36 -2.87 1.50
CA LYS A 9 -6.91 -2.17 0.28
C LYS A 9 -8.03 -1.36 -0.40
N ILE A 10 -9.28 -1.52 0.02
CA ILE A 10 -10.43 -0.74 -0.48
C ILE A 10 -10.19 0.77 -0.39
N PRO A 11 -9.80 1.34 0.77
CA PRO A 11 -9.67 2.80 0.86
C PRO A 11 -8.54 3.35 -0.01
N LEU A 12 -7.46 2.59 -0.21
CA LEU A 12 -6.38 2.96 -1.12
C LEU A 12 -6.83 2.95 -2.58
N ALA A 13 -7.59 1.94 -2.99
CA ALA A 13 -8.18 1.88 -4.32
C ALA A 13 -9.18 3.04 -4.56
N CYS A 14 -10.02 3.35 -3.57
CA CYS A 14 -10.94 4.48 -3.63
C CYS A 14 -10.18 5.81 -3.79
N ALA A 15 -9.14 6.05 -2.98
CA ALA A 15 -8.34 7.26 -3.08
C ALA A 15 -7.65 7.41 -4.45
N LEU A 16 -7.15 6.31 -5.03
CA LEU A 16 -6.59 6.30 -6.37
C LEU A 16 -7.63 6.69 -7.42
N VAL A 17 -8.82 6.09 -7.37
CA VAL A 17 -9.91 6.41 -8.31
C VAL A 17 -10.33 7.88 -8.18
N VAL A 18 -10.48 8.38 -6.94
CA VAL A 18 -10.83 9.79 -6.69
C VAL A 18 -9.78 10.72 -7.27
N ALA A 19 -8.49 10.46 -7.04
CA ALA A 19 -7.40 11.26 -7.59
C ALA A 19 -7.40 11.28 -9.13
N CYS A 20 -7.59 10.12 -9.78
CA CYS A 20 -7.66 10.04 -11.23
C CYS A 20 -8.90 10.75 -11.81
N VAL A 21 -10.09 10.51 -11.24
CA VAL A 21 -11.34 11.08 -11.74
C VAL A 21 -11.35 12.60 -11.55
N SER A 22 -10.96 13.09 -10.36
CA SER A 22 -10.89 14.55 -10.11
C SER A 22 -9.92 15.25 -11.05
N SER A 23 -8.75 14.66 -11.29
CA SER A 23 -7.75 15.20 -12.24
C SER A 23 -8.26 15.20 -13.68
N LEU A 24 -8.93 14.13 -14.13
CA LEU A 24 -9.51 14.07 -15.47
C LEU A 24 -10.65 15.06 -15.65
N CYS A 25 -11.55 15.16 -14.68
CA CYS A 25 -12.68 16.09 -14.71
C CYS A 25 -12.22 17.56 -14.74
N ALA A 26 -11.08 17.89 -14.10
CA ALA A 26 -10.57 19.26 -14.07
C ALA A 26 -10.29 19.85 -15.47
N PHE A 27 -9.98 19.01 -16.47
CA PHE A 27 -9.76 19.47 -17.85
C PHE A 27 -11.02 19.91 -18.58
N PHE A 28 -12.20 19.42 -18.15
CA PHE A 28 -13.47 19.68 -18.83
C PHE A 28 -14.29 20.79 -18.18
N VAL A 29 -13.88 21.25 -17.00
CA VAL A 29 -14.61 22.24 -16.21
C VAL A 29 -14.12 23.64 -16.57
N THR A 30 -15.07 24.52 -16.88
CA THR A 30 -14.82 25.94 -17.18
C THR A 30 -15.03 26.85 -15.97
N ASP A 31 -15.89 26.44 -15.03
CA ASP A 31 -16.22 27.22 -13.84
C ASP A 31 -15.08 27.19 -12.82
N ILE A 32 -14.63 28.39 -12.40
CA ILE A 32 -13.49 28.53 -11.49
C ILE A 32 -13.73 27.86 -10.13
N VAL A 33 -14.96 27.93 -9.61
CA VAL A 33 -15.32 27.34 -8.31
C VAL A 33 -15.23 25.82 -8.36
N SER A 34 -15.76 25.22 -9.43
CA SER A 34 -15.72 23.77 -9.64
C SER A 34 -14.29 23.27 -9.87
N LEU A 35 -13.46 24.07 -10.57
CA LEU A 35 -12.06 23.75 -10.80
C LEU A 35 -11.25 23.75 -9.48
N PHE A 36 -11.45 24.75 -8.62
CA PHE A 36 -10.84 24.77 -7.28
C PHE A 36 -11.24 23.56 -6.45
N LEU A 37 -12.53 23.20 -6.45
CA LEU A 37 -13.02 22.03 -5.72
C LEU A 37 -12.37 20.73 -6.22
N LEU A 38 -12.22 20.55 -7.53
CA LEU A 38 -11.58 19.37 -8.10
C LEU A 38 -10.10 19.29 -7.76
N ILE A 39 -9.40 20.42 -7.77
CA ILE A 39 -7.98 20.50 -7.38
C ILE A 39 -7.81 20.15 -5.90
N GLU A 40 -8.65 20.70 -5.01
CA GLU A 40 -8.62 20.38 -3.58
C GLU A 40 -8.94 18.89 -3.32
N LEU A 41 -9.88 18.33 -4.08
CA LEU A 41 -10.21 16.90 -3.96
C LEU A 41 -9.04 16.02 -4.43
N ALA A 42 -8.39 16.39 -5.54
CA ALA A 42 -7.21 15.70 -6.06
C ALA A 42 -6.01 15.81 -5.10
N SER A 43 -5.77 16.99 -4.51
CA SER A 43 -4.68 17.22 -3.58
C SER A 43 -4.89 16.43 -2.28
N ALA A 44 -6.10 16.42 -1.72
CA ALA A 44 -6.44 15.65 -0.52
C ALA A 44 -6.27 14.14 -0.73
N ALA A 45 -6.73 13.61 -1.88
CA ALA A 45 -6.54 12.21 -2.23
C ALA A 45 -5.05 11.86 -2.42
N SER A 46 -4.27 12.77 -3.01
CA SER A 46 -2.82 12.58 -3.21
C SER A 46 -2.07 12.58 -1.87
N PHE A 47 -2.40 13.48 -0.95
CA PHE A 47 -1.84 13.49 0.40
C PHE A 47 -2.15 12.20 1.16
N TYR A 48 -3.39 11.72 1.07
CA TYR A 48 -3.77 10.44 1.67
C TYR A 48 -2.93 9.27 1.13
N LEU A 49 -2.78 9.17 -0.20
CA LEU A 49 -1.96 8.14 -0.84
C LEU A 49 -0.50 8.23 -0.41
N LEU A 50 0.06 9.44 -0.35
CA LEU A 50 1.42 9.65 0.13
C LEU A 50 1.58 9.21 1.58
N LEU A 51 0.69 9.60 2.49
CA LEU A 51 0.81 9.23 3.90
C LEU A 51 0.66 7.71 4.11
N VAL A 52 -0.30 7.08 3.45
CA VAL A 52 -0.55 5.63 3.57
C VAL A 52 0.60 4.80 3.01
N THR A 53 1.36 5.33 2.05
CA THR A 53 2.53 4.63 1.47
C THR A 53 3.83 4.98 2.18
N ALA A 54 4.03 6.24 2.57
CA ALA A 54 5.25 6.74 3.19
C ALA A 54 5.38 6.32 4.66
N ILE A 55 4.29 6.37 5.44
CA ILE A 55 4.36 6.04 6.89
C ILE A 55 4.84 4.58 7.08
N PRO A 56 4.26 3.57 6.41
CA PRO A 56 4.74 2.19 6.54
C PRO A 56 6.16 1.97 6.00
N ALA A 57 6.61 2.79 5.03
CA ALA A 57 7.98 2.72 4.53
C ALA A 57 9.01 3.23 5.54
N ILE A 58 8.65 4.18 6.40
CA ILE A 58 9.52 4.73 7.46
C ILE A 58 9.58 3.77 8.67
N PHE A 59 8.51 3.01 8.94
CA PHE A 59 8.43 2.05 10.03
C PHE A 59 8.47 0.60 9.50
N PRO A 60 9.68 0.04 9.26
CA PRO A 60 9.80 -1.33 8.77
C PRO A 60 9.23 -2.33 9.79
N SER A 61 8.63 -3.41 9.29
CA SER A 61 8.09 -4.50 10.10
C SER A 61 9.11 -5.63 10.22
N GLU A 62 9.11 -6.32 11.36
CA GLU A 62 9.87 -7.55 11.53
C GLU A 62 9.39 -8.66 10.59
N VAL A 63 10.33 -9.35 9.97
CA VAL A 63 10.08 -10.54 9.14
C VAL A 63 10.27 -11.78 9.98
N LYS A 64 9.35 -12.76 9.86
CA LYS A 64 9.55 -14.05 10.54
C LYS A 64 10.75 -14.77 9.92
N PRO A 65 11.71 -15.27 10.73
CA PRO A 65 12.94 -15.90 10.23
C PRO A 65 12.67 -17.14 9.34
N GLY A 66 11.53 -17.81 9.50
CA GLY A 66 11.11 -18.95 8.66
C GLY A 66 10.64 -18.58 7.25
N ALA A 67 10.44 -17.29 6.94
CA ALA A 67 10.03 -16.81 5.62
C ALA A 67 11.24 -16.35 4.76
N VAL A 68 12.43 -16.31 5.33
CA VAL A 68 13.66 -16.04 4.57
C VAL A 68 14.10 -17.34 3.91
N PHE A 69 14.23 -17.34 2.58
CA PHE A 69 14.63 -18.52 1.82
C PHE A 69 15.99 -19.03 2.32
N ILE A 70 15.96 -20.09 3.11
CA ILE A 70 17.15 -20.80 3.59
C ILE A 70 17.61 -21.67 2.42
N GLY A 71 18.44 -21.11 1.54
CA GLY A 71 19.12 -21.86 0.50
C GLY A 71 20.14 -22.83 1.12
N GLY A 72 19.68 -23.91 1.74
CA GLY A 72 20.54 -24.90 2.37
C GLY A 72 19.87 -25.69 3.48
N VAL A 73 20.07 -27.01 3.45
CA VAL A 73 19.54 -27.99 4.41
C VAL A 73 19.94 -27.61 5.85
N ALA A 74 18.94 -27.30 6.67
CA ALA A 74 18.97 -27.39 8.13
C ALA A 74 20.04 -26.56 8.89
N LYS A 75 20.35 -25.33 8.48
CA LYS A 75 21.13 -24.40 9.32
C LYS A 75 20.25 -23.25 9.81
N PRO A 76 20.23 -22.91 11.13
CA PRO A 76 19.51 -21.73 11.61
C PRO A 76 20.01 -20.50 10.84
N PRO A 77 19.11 -19.55 10.53
CA PRO A 77 19.49 -18.37 9.77
C PRO A 77 20.62 -17.65 10.50
N TYR A 78 21.73 -17.40 9.79
CA TYR A 78 22.86 -16.62 10.32
C TYR A 78 22.54 -15.13 10.48
N ILE A 79 21.26 -14.77 10.33
CA ILE A 79 20.78 -13.41 10.39
C ILE A 79 20.37 -13.14 11.83
N SER A 80 20.88 -12.05 12.40
CA SER A 80 20.51 -11.61 13.73
C SER A 80 19.03 -11.19 13.75
N LYS A 81 18.35 -11.30 14.89
CA LYS A 81 16.92 -10.91 14.98
C LYS A 81 16.74 -9.44 14.66
N GLU A 82 17.79 -8.66 14.90
CA GLU A 82 17.92 -7.23 14.68
C GLU A 82 18.13 -6.87 13.19
N GLU A 83 18.37 -7.83 12.32
CA GLU A 83 18.54 -7.63 10.86
C GLU A 83 17.30 -8.05 10.05
N LEU A 84 16.28 -8.61 10.69
CA LEU A 84 15.06 -9.12 10.06
C LEU A 84 14.00 -8.02 9.89
N PHE A 85 14.34 -6.92 9.20
CA PHE A 85 13.40 -5.85 8.92
C PHE A 85 13.07 -5.74 7.43
N ARG A 86 11.79 -5.65 7.09
CA ARG A 86 11.31 -5.36 5.72
C ARG A 86 10.47 -4.09 5.75
N PRO A 87 10.61 -3.20 4.75
CA PRO A 87 9.69 -2.08 4.61
C PRO A 87 8.27 -2.62 4.52
N ALA A 88 7.42 -2.23 5.47
CA ALA A 88 6.01 -2.56 5.43
C ALA A 88 5.43 -1.73 4.28
N THR A 89 5.10 -2.36 3.15
CA THR A 89 4.41 -1.65 2.07
C THR A 89 2.97 -2.17 1.99
N PRO A 90 1.96 -1.30 1.89
CA PRO A 90 0.55 -1.71 1.76
C PRO A 90 0.30 -2.51 0.46
N LEU A 91 1.25 -2.48 -0.47
CA LEU A 91 1.26 -3.24 -1.72
C LEU A 91 1.77 -4.67 -1.54
N THR A 92 2.48 -4.98 -0.45
CA THR A 92 2.92 -6.35 -0.17
C THR A 92 1.69 -7.24 -0.07
N LEU A 93 1.64 -8.27 -0.92
CA LEU A 93 0.73 -9.38 -0.76
C LEU A 93 1.27 -10.17 0.42
N GLU A 94 0.66 -10.02 1.60
CA GLU A 94 0.70 -11.14 2.55
C GLU A 94 0.04 -12.29 1.81
N GLU A 95 0.84 -13.21 1.26
CA GLU A 95 0.37 -14.56 1.02
C GLU A 95 -0.08 -15.04 2.39
N THR A 96 -1.40 -15.09 2.57
CA THR A 96 -2.02 -15.83 3.65
C THR A 96 -1.53 -17.25 3.50
N SER A 97 -0.43 -17.59 4.18
CA SER A 97 -0.05 -18.96 4.42
C SER A 97 -1.25 -19.57 5.12
N HIS A 98 -2.00 -20.36 4.35
CA HIS A 98 -3.04 -21.23 4.82
C HIS A 98 -2.45 -22.01 5.99
N ASP A 99 -2.82 -21.61 7.20
CA ASP A 99 -2.56 -22.40 8.40
C ASP A 99 -3.58 -23.55 8.32
N GLU A 100 -3.16 -24.65 7.68
CA GLU A 100 -3.77 -25.94 7.94
C GLU A 100 -3.40 -26.33 9.37
N ARG A 101 -4.30 -26.03 10.31
CA ARG A 101 -4.59 -26.85 11.49
C ARG A 101 -5.88 -26.39 12.18
#